data_AF-A0A485KM83-F1
#
_entry.id   AF-A0A485KM83-F1
#
_cell.length_a   1.000
_cell.length_b   1.000
_cell.length_c   1.000
_cell.angle_alpha   90.00
_cell.angle_beta   90.00
_cell.angle_gamma   90.00
#
_symmetry.space_group_name_H-M   'P 1'
#
loop_
_entity.id
_entity.type
_entity.pdbx_description
1 polymer ?
#
loop_
_entity_poly.entity_id
_entity_poly.type
_entity_poly.pdbx_seq_one_letter_code
_entity_poly.pdbx_strand_id
1 'polypeptide(L)'
;MMAYGGSNSTAAAGGATATVHELEELRVGVSELAECVACLLHTILFTRAPGPVRPAEAHCRFRPITYAYCPVADVTRKVDAAIVQFQRHMSRHSANGHRISIIFYETRVNKALFGFVQNEEKVVWEKWTMPIRVLVHPSANPDEYHMQLESQLRHGMLQIISTVQTDTQHIPLGIYDYELLVNDL
;
A
#
# COMPACT_ATOMS: atom_id res chain seq x y z
N MET A 1 -44.75 -43.05 3.86
CA MET A 1 -43.87 -42.54 2.79
C MET A 1 -43.93 -41.02 2.87
N MET A 2 -43.03 -40.41 3.65
CA MET A 2 -43.01 -38.96 3.92
C MET A 2 -42.00 -38.32 2.96
N ALA A 3 -42.46 -37.37 2.13
CA ALA A 3 -41.61 -36.57 1.27
C ALA A 3 -41.09 -35.36 2.07
N TYR A 4 -39.78 -35.27 2.25
CA TYR A 4 -39.13 -34.05 2.76
C TYR A 4 -38.82 -33.13 1.59
N GLY A 5 -39.49 -31.98 1.57
CA GLY A 5 -39.08 -30.81 0.81
C GLY A 5 -38.17 -29.91 1.64
N GLY A 6 -37.43 -29.05 0.94
CA GLY A 6 -36.58 -28.00 1.50
C GLY A 6 -35.11 -28.31 1.29
N SER A 7 -34.26 -27.42 0.75
CA SER A 7 -34.42 -26.03 0.36
C SER A 7 -33.12 -25.69 -0.37
N ASN A 8 -33.20 -25.18 -1.59
CA ASN A 8 -32.04 -24.63 -2.29
C ASN A 8 -31.57 -23.38 -1.51
N SER A 9 -30.52 -23.55 -0.70
CA SER A 9 -29.79 -22.42 -0.16
C SER A 9 -28.96 -21.81 -1.28
N THR A 10 -29.50 -20.77 -1.90
CA THR A 10 -28.71 -19.81 -2.68
C THR A 10 -27.75 -19.13 -1.70
N ALA A 11 -26.51 -19.60 -1.67
CA ALA A 11 -25.43 -18.89 -0.99
C ALA A 11 -25.33 -17.50 -1.60
N ALA A 12 -25.72 -16.49 -0.82
CA ALA A 12 -25.54 -15.09 -1.16
C ALA A 12 -24.03 -14.85 -1.36
N ALA A 13 -23.66 -14.37 -2.54
CA ALA A 13 -22.33 -13.82 -2.79
C ALA A 13 -22.16 -12.60 -1.88
N GLY A 14 -21.53 -12.81 -0.72
CA GLY A 14 -21.12 -11.73 0.15
C GLY A 14 -20.05 -10.90 -0.56
N GLY A 15 -20.44 -9.76 -1.11
CA GLY A 15 -19.50 -8.76 -1.59
C GLY A 15 -18.73 -8.19 -0.40
N ALA A 16 -17.58 -8.79 -0.09
CA ALA A 16 -16.69 -8.26 0.93
C ALA A 16 -16.23 -6.86 0.48
N THR A 17 -16.53 -5.85 1.29
CA THR A 17 -16.03 -4.49 1.12
C THR A 17 -14.51 -4.49 1.30
N ALA A 18 -13.78 -3.82 0.41
CA ALA A 18 -12.33 -3.68 0.50
C ALA A 18 -11.91 -3.09 1.85
N THR A 19 -10.85 -3.64 2.46
CA THR A 19 -10.27 -3.05 3.66
C THR A 19 -9.49 -1.79 3.29
N VAL A 20 -9.69 -0.69 4.02
CA VAL A 20 -9.03 0.58 3.73
C VAL A 20 -8.26 1.04 4.96
N HIS A 21 -6.99 1.39 4.75
CA HIS A 21 -6.09 1.89 5.77
C HIS A 21 -5.51 3.25 5.35
N GLU A 22 -5.39 4.15 6.31
CA GLU A 22 -4.75 5.44 6.14
C GLU A 22 -3.64 5.60 7.17
N LEU A 23 -2.43 5.91 6.70
CA LEU A 23 -1.29 6.23 7.56
C LEU A 23 -1.40 7.66 8.07
N GLU A 24 -0.71 7.95 9.18
CA GLU A 24 -0.51 9.33 9.60
C GLU A 24 0.18 10.17 8.49
N GLU A 25 -0.20 11.45 8.37
CA GLU A 25 0.35 12.35 7.34
C GLU A 25 1.87 12.51 7.49
N LEU A 26 2.62 12.03 6.50
CA LEU A 26 4.07 12.18 6.45
C LEU A 26 4.45 13.62 6.09
N ARG A 27 5.13 14.32 7.01
CA ARG A 27 5.65 15.67 6.82
C ARG A 27 7.14 15.61 6.54
N VAL A 28 7.53 15.91 5.31
CA VAL A 28 8.88 15.66 4.82
C VAL A 28 9.37 16.75 3.86
N GLY A 29 10.64 17.10 3.94
CA GLY A 29 11.33 17.96 2.98
C GLY A 29 11.65 17.22 1.68
N VAL A 30 11.94 17.98 0.63
CA VAL A 30 12.21 17.41 -0.71
C VAL A 30 13.43 16.48 -0.71
N SER A 31 14.44 16.77 0.11
CA SER A 31 15.69 16.02 0.20
C SER A 31 15.51 14.60 0.74
N GLU A 32 14.64 14.39 1.73
CA GLU A 32 14.41 13.09 2.38
C GLU A 32 13.21 12.35 1.79
N LEU A 33 12.39 13.01 0.96
CA LEU A 33 11.13 12.50 0.43
C LEU A 33 11.24 11.09 -0.16
N ALA A 34 12.21 10.86 -1.04
CA ALA A 34 12.37 9.58 -1.74
C ALA A 34 12.64 8.43 -0.75
N GLU A 35 13.50 8.65 0.23
CA GLU A 35 13.86 7.64 1.23
C GLU A 35 12.71 7.36 2.20
N CYS A 36 12.01 8.40 2.65
CA CYS A 36 10.86 8.26 3.55
C CYS A 36 9.70 7.52 2.87
N VAL A 37 9.38 7.86 1.63
CA VAL A 37 8.36 7.17 0.83
C VAL A 37 8.76 5.73 0.56
N ALA A 38 10.00 5.49 0.14
CA ALA A 38 10.49 4.12 -0.08
C ALA A 38 10.41 3.28 1.20
N CYS A 39 10.80 3.84 2.36
CA CYS A 39 10.73 3.17 3.66
C CYS A 39 9.32 2.65 3.96
N LEU A 40 8.31 3.50 3.87
CA LEU A 40 6.93 3.12 4.19
C LEU A 40 6.31 2.20 3.12
N LEU A 41 6.53 2.47 1.83
CA LEU A 41 6.03 1.60 0.75
C LEU A 41 6.64 0.20 0.81
N HIS A 42 7.96 0.09 1.02
CA HIS A 42 8.60 -1.21 1.17
C HIS A 42 8.18 -1.93 2.46
N THR A 43 7.82 -1.21 3.52
CA THR A 43 7.26 -1.83 4.73
C THR A 43 5.89 -2.47 4.45
N ILE A 44 5.01 -1.80 3.71
CA ILE A 44 3.73 -2.38 3.27
C ILE A 44 3.98 -3.57 2.33
N LEU A 45 4.83 -3.40 1.32
CA LEU A 45 5.08 -4.44 0.33
C LEU A 45 5.84 -5.64 0.89
N PHE A 46 6.68 -5.46 1.91
CA PHE A 46 7.33 -6.57 2.60
C PHE A 46 6.30 -7.49 3.26
N THR A 47 5.22 -6.92 3.79
CA THR A 47 4.17 -7.70 4.46
C THR A 47 3.13 -8.25 3.50
N ARG A 48 2.90 -7.60 2.35
CA ARG A 48 1.74 -7.88 1.47
C ARG A 48 2.03 -8.17 -0.01
N ALA A 49 3.26 -8.01 -0.50
CA ALA A 49 3.53 -8.21 -1.92
C ALA A 49 3.31 -9.68 -2.34
N PRO A 50 2.81 -9.91 -3.57
CA PRO A 50 2.60 -11.26 -4.09
C PRO A 50 3.93 -12.02 -4.27
N GLY A 51 3.89 -13.30 -3.93
CA GLY A 51 5.01 -14.21 -4.12
C GLY A 51 6.12 -14.07 -3.06
N PRO A 52 7.21 -14.82 -3.21
CA PRO A 52 8.29 -14.83 -2.22
C PRO A 52 9.08 -13.53 -2.26
N VAL A 53 9.04 -12.78 -1.16
CA VAL A 53 9.93 -11.65 -0.93
C VAL A 53 11.20 -12.16 -0.25
N ARG A 54 12.36 -11.96 -0.89
CA ARG A 54 13.69 -12.11 -0.24
C ARG A 54 14.15 -10.74 0.21
N PRO A 55 13.80 -10.28 1.43
CA PRO A 55 14.12 -8.93 1.86
C PRO A 55 15.64 -8.75 2.04
N ALA A 56 16.08 -7.51 1.85
CA ALA A 56 17.40 -7.03 2.24
C ALA A 56 17.22 -5.85 3.21
N GLU A 57 18.31 -5.39 3.82
CA GLU A 57 18.29 -4.19 4.67
C GLU A 57 18.53 -2.93 3.84
N ALA A 58 17.72 -1.90 4.08
CA ALA A 58 17.97 -0.54 3.58
C ALA A 58 17.92 0.46 4.73
N HIS A 59 18.57 1.61 4.52
CA HIS A 59 18.82 2.60 5.55
C HIS A 59 18.45 4.00 5.05
N CYS A 60 17.77 4.78 5.90
CA CYS A 60 17.67 6.21 5.68
C CYS A 60 19.01 6.89 5.99
N ARG A 61 19.45 7.82 5.15
CA ARG A 61 20.74 8.51 5.30
C ARG A 61 20.73 9.59 6.38
N PHE A 62 19.56 10.16 6.67
CA PHE A 62 19.43 11.27 7.61
C PHE A 62 19.45 10.83 9.09
N ARG A 63 19.07 9.57 9.39
CA ARG A 63 18.99 8.99 10.75
C ARG A 63 19.13 7.46 10.72
N PRO A 64 19.52 6.79 11.82
CA PRO A 64 19.70 5.34 11.89
C PRO A 64 18.36 4.57 11.90
N ILE A 65 17.67 4.60 10.76
CA ILE A 65 16.42 3.89 10.51
C ILE A 65 16.71 2.82 9.47
N THR A 66 16.51 1.56 9.86
CA THR A 66 16.65 0.39 8.99
C THR A 66 15.26 -0.17 8.70
N TYR A 67 14.98 -0.49 7.44
CA TYR A 67 13.72 -1.09 7.01
C TYR A 67 13.96 -2.26 6.05
N ALA A 68 12.96 -3.14 5.95
CA ALA A 68 13.00 -4.25 5.01
C ALA A 68 12.83 -3.72 3.58
N TYR A 69 13.86 -3.83 2.77
CA TYR A 69 13.83 -3.55 1.34
C TYR A 69 13.45 -4.80 0.57
N CYS A 70 12.58 -4.65 -0.44
CA CYS A 70 12.12 -5.76 -1.28
C CYS A 70 12.78 -5.66 -2.66
N PRO A 71 13.95 -6.29 -2.89
CA PRO A 71 14.70 -6.23 -4.16
C PRO A 71 14.07 -7.07 -5.28
N VAL A 72 12.74 -7.07 -5.37
CA VAL A 72 12.00 -7.71 -6.46
C VAL A 72 11.87 -6.67 -7.57
N ALA A 73 12.29 -7.00 -8.79
CA ALA A 73 12.37 -6.03 -9.90
C ALA A 73 11.08 -5.25 -10.12
N ASP A 74 9.91 -5.90 -10.04
CA ASP A 74 8.62 -5.22 -10.17
C ASP A 74 8.32 -4.28 -9.00
N VAL A 75 8.64 -4.69 -7.77
CA VAL A 75 8.50 -3.87 -6.56
C VAL A 75 9.36 -2.62 -6.66
N THR A 76 10.67 -2.77 -6.88
CA THR A 76 11.61 -1.64 -7.01
C THR A 76 11.15 -0.69 -8.12
N ARG A 77 10.80 -1.22 -9.30
CA ARG A 77 10.35 -0.42 -10.44
C ARG A 77 9.07 0.37 -10.12
N LYS A 78 8.07 -0.26 -9.50
CA LYS A 78 6.80 0.40 -9.15
C LYS A 78 7.02 1.49 -8.09
N VAL A 79 7.82 1.22 -7.05
CA VAL A 79 8.15 2.19 -6.00
C VAL A 79 8.90 3.40 -6.57
N ASP A 80 9.96 3.16 -7.36
CA ASP A 80 10.73 4.23 -7.99
C ASP A 80 9.86 5.08 -8.93
N ALA A 81 9.00 4.44 -9.71
CA ALA A 81 8.07 5.13 -10.61
C ALA A 81 7.08 6.01 -9.84
N ALA A 82 6.52 5.51 -8.73
CA ALA A 82 5.61 6.28 -7.89
C ALA A 82 6.29 7.50 -7.26
N ILE A 83 7.54 7.36 -6.77
CA ILE A 83 8.33 8.47 -6.23
C ILE A 83 8.60 9.54 -7.30
N VAL A 84 9.06 9.12 -8.49
CA VAL A 84 9.32 10.03 -9.61
C VAL A 84 8.04 10.73 -10.07
N GLN A 85 6.92 10.01 -10.16
CA GLN A 85 5.63 10.59 -10.51
C GLN A 85 5.16 11.60 -9.47
N PHE A 86 5.31 11.28 -8.18
CA PHE A 86 4.97 12.17 -7.07
C PHE A 86 5.77 13.47 -7.13
N GLN A 87 7.10 13.38 -7.29
CA GLN A 87 7.98 14.54 -7.42
C GLN A 87 7.59 15.43 -8.61
N ARG A 88 7.24 14.85 -9.76
CA ARG A 88 6.75 15.59 -10.93
C ARG A 88 5.42 16.30 -10.68
N HIS A 89 4.52 15.70 -9.91
CA HIS A 89 3.24 16.32 -9.55
C HIS A 89 3.43 17.53 -8.64
N MET A 90 4.34 17.43 -7.67
CA MET A 90 4.68 18.54 -6.77
C MET A 90 5.21 19.76 -7.52
N SER A 91 6.01 19.56 -8.57
CA SER A 91 6.55 20.68 -9.36
C SER A 91 5.47 21.44 -10.14
N ARG A 92 4.27 20.86 -10.32
CA ARG A 92 3.22 21.37 -11.21
C ARG A 92 2.00 21.92 -10.47
N HIS A 93 1.78 21.53 -9.21
CA HIS A 93 0.59 21.90 -8.44
C HIS A 93 0.96 22.28 -7.01
N SER A 94 0.53 23.46 -6.55
CA SER A 94 0.74 23.98 -5.19
C SER A 94 -0.31 23.50 -4.18
N ALA A 95 -1.13 22.49 -4.51
CA ALA A 95 -2.27 22.13 -3.66
C ALA A 95 -1.87 21.14 -2.57
N ASN A 96 -2.23 21.50 -1.34
CA ASN A 96 -2.23 20.62 -0.16
C ASN A 96 -2.92 19.27 -0.45
N GLY A 97 -2.46 18.20 0.19
CA GLY A 97 -3.14 16.90 0.15
C GLY A 97 -2.61 15.93 -0.90
N HIS A 98 -1.29 15.86 -1.08
CA HIS A 98 -0.71 14.81 -1.90
C HIS A 98 -0.80 13.46 -1.19
N ARG A 99 -0.98 12.39 -1.96
CA ARG A 99 -1.03 11.03 -1.42
C ARG A 99 -0.44 10.02 -2.38
N ILE A 100 0.08 8.93 -1.81
CA ILE A 100 0.39 7.71 -2.55
C ILE A 100 -0.47 6.61 -1.98
N SER A 101 -1.15 5.88 -2.85
CA SER A 101 -2.02 4.76 -2.50
C SER A 101 -1.44 3.45 -3.04
N ILE A 102 -1.41 2.39 -2.23
CA ILE A 102 -1.20 1.02 -2.67
C ILE A 102 -2.55 0.33 -2.71
N ILE A 103 -2.95 -0.19 -3.87
CA ILE A 103 -4.22 -0.89 -4.05
C ILE A 103 -3.93 -2.34 -4.40
N PHE A 104 -4.38 -3.26 -3.57
CA PHE A 104 -4.29 -4.70 -3.81
C PHE A 104 -5.60 -5.23 -4.38
N TYR A 105 -5.50 -6.02 -5.44
CA TYR A 105 -6.65 -6.62 -6.11
C TYR A 105 -6.45 -8.11 -6.33
N GLU A 106 -7.53 -8.86 -6.20
CA GLU A 106 -7.62 -10.27 -6.58
C GLU A 106 -8.19 -10.36 -8.00
N THR A 107 -7.60 -11.19 -8.85
CA THR A 107 -8.18 -11.52 -10.15
C THR A 107 -9.11 -12.72 -9.99
N ARG A 108 -10.41 -12.48 -10.13
CA ARG A 108 -11.44 -13.53 -10.05
C ARG A 108 -11.86 -13.93 -11.45
N VAL A 109 -11.80 -15.23 -11.73
CA VAL A 109 -12.34 -15.79 -12.97
C VAL A 109 -13.76 -16.24 -12.70
N ASN A 110 -14.75 -15.49 -13.18
CA ASN A 110 -16.14 -15.87 -13.02
C ASN A 110 -16.58 -16.74 -14.21
N LYS A 111 -16.94 -18.00 -13.93
CA LYS A 111 -17.47 -18.94 -14.92
C LYS A 111 -18.98 -18.77 -15.02
N ALA A 112 -19.44 -17.68 -15.62
CA ALA A 112 -20.86 -17.47 -15.87
C ALA A 112 -21.31 -18.28 -17.10
N LEU A 113 -22.30 -19.17 -16.89
CA LEU A 113 -23.04 -19.99 -17.86
C LEU A 113 -22.19 -20.85 -18.85
N PHE A 114 -22.23 -22.17 -18.64
CA PHE A 114 -21.82 -23.20 -19.62
C PHE A 114 -20.35 -23.19 -20.10
N GLY A 115 -19.43 -22.49 -19.43
CA GLY A 115 -18.00 -22.62 -19.68
C GLY A 115 -17.50 -22.02 -21.00
N PHE A 116 -18.33 -21.26 -21.71
CA PHE A 116 -17.98 -20.63 -22.99
C PHE A 116 -17.51 -19.19 -22.86
N VAL A 117 -17.81 -18.50 -21.74
CA VAL A 117 -17.35 -17.14 -21.47
C VAL A 117 -16.60 -17.13 -20.14
N GLN A 118 -15.31 -16.83 -20.18
CA GLN A 118 -14.50 -16.51 -19.01
C GLN A 118 -14.45 -14.99 -18.89
N ASN A 119 -14.93 -14.44 -17.79
CA ASN A 119 -14.75 -13.02 -17.47
C ASN A 119 -13.77 -12.92 -16.30
N GLU A 120 -12.70 -12.15 -16.49
CA GLU A 120 -11.74 -11.82 -15.45
C GLU A 120 -12.14 -10.49 -14.81
N GLU A 121 -12.33 -10.51 -13.50
CA GLU A 121 -12.69 -9.33 -12.71
C GLU A 121 -11.55 -9.02 -11.73
N LYS A 122 -11.03 -7.78 -11.74
CA LYS A 122 -10.16 -7.27 -10.69
C LYS A 122 -11.01 -6.74 -9.55
N VAL A 123 -10.94 -7.40 -8.39
CA VAL A 123 -11.66 -6.99 -7.18
C VAL A 123 -10.66 -6.44 -6.18
N VAL A 124 -10.79 -5.16 -5.81
CA VAL A 124 -9.99 -4.57 -4.74
C VAL A 124 -10.37 -5.22 -3.43
N TRP A 125 -9.40 -5.77 -2.73
CA TRP A 125 -9.60 -6.35 -1.40
C TRP A 125 -8.92 -5.52 -0.31
N GLU A 126 -7.93 -4.69 -0.67
CA GLU A 126 -7.24 -3.84 0.28
C GLU A 126 -6.66 -2.58 -0.36
N LYS A 127 -6.70 -1.46 0.39
CA LYS A 127 -6.08 -0.18 0.01
C LYS A 127 -5.33 0.42 1.20
N TRP A 128 -4.10 0.85 0.97
CA TRP A 128 -3.32 1.67 1.89
C TRP A 128 -3.12 3.05 1.31
N THR A 129 -3.40 4.10 2.09
CA THR A 129 -3.19 5.49 1.67
C THR A 129 -2.15 6.13 2.58
N MET A 130 -1.14 6.74 1.98
CA MET A 130 -0.13 7.54 2.67
C MET A 130 -0.31 9.01 2.27
N PRO A 131 -0.94 9.84 3.13
CA PRO A 131 -0.95 11.29 2.95
C PRO A 131 0.46 11.84 3.14
N ILE A 132 0.88 12.76 2.27
CA ILE A 132 2.21 13.36 2.28
C ILE A 132 2.09 14.88 2.18
N ARG A 133 2.69 15.57 3.15
CA ARG A 133 2.88 17.02 3.14
C ARG A 133 4.35 17.34 2.94
N VAL A 134 4.64 17.99 1.82
CA VAL A 134 6.00 18.42 1.51
C VAL A 134 6.27 19.77 2.18
N LEU A 135 7.34 19.84 2.96
CA LEU A 135 7.79 21.06 3.63
C LEU A 135 8.71 21.85 2.70
N VAL A 136 8.28 23.05 2.29
CA VAL A 136 9.08 23.98 1.47
C VAL A 136 10.25 24.54 2.29
N HIS A 137 10.00 24.81 3.57
CA HIS A 137 11.00 25.23 4.54
C HIS A 137 10.89 24.30 5.76
N PRO A 138 11.68 23.21 5.83
CA PRO A 138 11.83 22.43 7.04
C PRO A 138 12.27 23.30 8.23
N SER A 139 12.19 22.78 9.46
CA SER A 139 12.62 23.52 10.65
C SER A 139 14.00 24.15 10.44
N ALA A 140 14.18 25.38 10.94
CA ALA A 140 15.49 26.06 10.92
C ALA A 140 16.56 25.28 11.71
N ASN A 141 16.13 24.36 12.58
CA ASN A 141 16.98 23.40 13.27
C ASN A 141 16.94 22.02 12.57
N PRO A 142 17.99 21.63 11.82
CA PRO A 142 18.02 20.37 11.09
C PRO A 142 17.91 19.12 11.98
N ASP A 143 18.50 19.15 13.17
CA ASP A 143 18.48 18.00 14.08
C ASP A 143 17.07 17.75 14.63
N GLU A 144 16.37 18.82 14.98
CA GLU A 144 14.97 18.73 15.45
C GLU A 144 14.07 18.21 14.32
N TYR A 145 14.24 18.70 13.10
CA TYR A 145 13.52 18.22 11.93
C TYR A 145 13.77 16.73 11.69
N HIS A 146 15.03 16.27 11.69
CA HIS A 146 15.36 14.87 11.48
C HIS A 146 14.87 13.97 12.62
N MET A 147 14.86 14.48 13.87
CA MET A 147 14.29 13.74 15.00
C MET A 147 12.77 13.56 14.86
N GLN A 148 12.05 14.59 14.42
CA GLN A 148 10.62 14.50 14.15
C GLN A 148 10.33 13.57 12.95
N LEU A 149 11.12 13.65 11.89
CA LEU A 149 10.98 12.79 10.72
C LEU A 149 11.27 11.31 11.06
N GLU A 150 12.27 11.05 11.89
CA GLU A 150 12.54 9.71 12.41
C GLU A 150 11.36 9.17 13.22
N SER A 151 10.79 9.99 14.10
CA SER A 151 9.62 9.61 14.90
C SER A 151 8.44 9.25 14.00
N GLN A 152 8.16 10.05 12.95
CA GLN A 152 7.10 9.78 11.98
C GLN A 152 7.33 8.47 11.24
N LEU A 153 8.54 8.21 10.74
CA LEU A 153 8.82 6.94 10.04
C LEU A 153 8.70 5.72 10.95
N ARG A 154 9.26 5.78 12.17
CA ARG A 154 9.14 4.68 13.13
C ARG A 154 7.68 4.42 13.49
N HIS A 155 6.90 5.48 13.70
CA HIS A 155 5.46 5.36 13.96
C HIS A 155 4.73 4.73 12.77
N GLY A 156 4.95 5.23 11.55
CA GLY A 156 4.31 4.69 10.34
C GLY A 156 4.67 3.22 10.09
N MET A 157 5.94 2.84 10.26
CA MET A 157 6.37 1.44 10.15
C MET A 157 5.66 0.54 11.16
N LEU A 158 5.59 0.97 12.43
CA LEU A 158 4.91 0.22 13.48
C LEU A 158 3.40 0.15 13.22
N GLN A 159 2.78 1.25 12.78
CA GLN A 159 1.36 1.29 12.40
C GLN A 159 1.08 0.24 11.32
N ILE A 160 1.88 0.19 10.26
CA ILE A 160 1.73 -0.81 9.19
C ILE A 160 1.82 -2.22 9.78
N ILE A 161 2.88 -2.54 10.51
CA ILE A 161 3.11 -3.89 11.06
C ILE A 161 1.97 -4.30 11.99
N SER A 162 1.55 -3.41 12.90
CA SER A 162 0.46 -3.68 13.84
C SER A 162 -0.87 -3.90 13.11
N THR A 163 -1.23 -3.03 12.17
CA THR A 163 -2.46 -3.18 11.37
C THR A 163 -2.46 -4.46 10.55
N VAL A 164 -1.31 -4.86 9.99
CA VAL A 164 -1.19 -6.16 9.30
C VAL A 164 -1.49 -7.33 10.24
N GLN A 165 -0.95 -7.27 11.46
CA GLN A 165 -1.12 -8.32 12.46
C GLN A 165 -2.55 -8.40 13.02
N THR A 166 -3.23 -7.26 13.19
CA THR A 166 -4.56 -7.20 13.84
C THR A 166 -5.72 -7.28 12.87
N ASP A 167 -5.65 -6.58 11.73
CA ASP A 167 -6.85 -6.26 10.95
C ASP A 167 -6.95 -7.05 9.64
N THR A 168 -5.86 -7.67 9.20
CA THR A 168 -5.72 -8.12 7.80
C THR A 168 -4.96 -9.43 7.64
N GLN A 169 -5.40 -10.44 8.38
CA GLN A 169 -4.84 -11.80 8.27
C GLN A 169 -5.17 -12.50 6.94
N HIS A 170 -6.20 -12.04 6.21
CA HIS A 170 -6.62 -12.67 4.96
C HIS A 170 -5.87 -12.09 3.76
N ILE A 171 -4.98 -12.90 3.18
CA ILE A 171 -4.43 -12.71 1.82
C ILE A 171 -5.19 -13.66 0.89
N PRO A 172 -5.70 -13.20 -0.28
CA PRO A 172 -6.36 -14.07 -1.23
C PRO A 172 -5.49 -15.27 -1.62
N LEU A 173 -6.11 -16.46 -1.68
CA LEU A 173 -5.44 -17.67 -2.15
C LEU A 173 -5.24 -17.70 -3.68
N GLY A 174 -5.99 -16.87 -4.39
CA GLY A 174 -5.93 -16.72 -5.85
C GLY A 174 -4.78 -15.82 -6.32
N ILE A 175 -4.73 -15.57 -7.62
CA ILE A 175 -3.80 -14.60 -8.21
C ILE A 175 -4.22 -13.20 -7.76
N TYR A 176 -3.31 -12.50 -7.11
CA TYR A 176 -3.49 -11.10 -6.74
C TYR A 176 -2.24 -10.31 -7.12
N ASP A 177 -2.43 -9.01 -7.28
CA ASP A 177 -1.39 -8.06 -7.64
C ASP A 177 -1.75 -6.69 -7.05
N TYR A 178 -0.91 -5.69 -7.26
CA TYR A 178 -1.07 -4.37 -6.71
C TYR A 178 -0.65 -3.25 -7.68
N GLU A 179 -1.27 -2.10 -7.48
CA GLU A 179 -0.95 -0.86 -8.18
C GLU A 179 -0.55 0.23 -7.17
N LEU A 180 0.38 1.09 -7.57
CA LEU A 180 0.74 2.31 -6.85
C LEU A 180 0.16 3.50 -7.60
N LEU A 181 -0.71 4.26 -6.94
CA LEU A 181 -1.35 5.44 -7.51
C LEU A 181 -0.88 6.70 -6.78
N VAL A 182 -0.57 7.74 -7.54
CA VAL A 182 -0.19 9.05 -7.03
C VAL A 182 -1.38 10.00 -7.20
N ASN A 183 -1.86 10.57 -6.09
CA ASN A 183 -3.01 11.48 -6.06
C ASN A 183 -4.27 10.89 -6.71
N ASP A 184 -4.62 9.66 -6.36
CA ASP A 184 -5.93 9.11 -6.72
C ASP A 184 -7.04 9.99 -6.11
N LEU A 185 -7.89 10.51 -7.00
CA LEU A 185 -9.10 11.27 -6.71
C LEU A 185 -10.31 10.34 -6.76
#